data_AF-R9A8B6-F1
#
_entry.id   AF-R9A8B6-F1
#
_cell.length_a   1.000
_cell.length_b   1.000
_cell.length_c   1.000
_cell.angle_alpha   90.00
_cell.angle_beta   90.00
_cell.angle_gamma   90.00
#
_symmetry.space_group_name_H-M   'P 1'
#
loop_
_entity.id
_entity.type
_entity.pdbx_description
1 polymer ?
#
loop_
_entity_poly.entity_id
_entity_poly.type
_entity_poly.pdbx_seq_one_letter_code
_entity_poly.pdbx_strand_id
1 'polypeptide(L)'
;MKLYTLILIVFFHLPLFAETKAIYEVCQNEIATYCQGVKPTKARILQCLKERGKNLSEACEASQSALSDTMKSKSQGFCKDDVSEYCRWIIPGGGRILKCLFENETKISNQCKVVLNET
;
A
#
# COMPACT_ATOMS: atom_id res chain seq x y z
N MET A 1 6.52 54.24 -21.94
CA MET A 1 5.98 54.22 -20.55
C MET A 1 4.53 53.79 -20.64
N LYS A 2 4.04 52.64 -20.17
CA LYS A 2 4.39 51.74 -19.06
C LYS A 2 4.49 50.30 -19.62
N LEU A 3 5.59 49.57 -19.43
CA LEU A 3 5.99 48.84 -18.20
C LEU A 3 4.94 47.83 -17.73
N TYR A 4 4.69 46.81 -18.56
CA TYR A 4 4.25 45.47 -18.17
C TYR A 4 4.99 44.50 -19.10
N THR A 5 6.33 44.53 -19.20
CA THR A 5 7.18 43.65 -18.37
C THR A 5 6.37 42.61 -17.61
N LEU A 6 6.10 41.47 -18.28
CA LEU A 6 6.46 40.11 -17.84
C LEU A 6 5.61 39.09 -18.59
N ILE A 7 5.84 38.97 -19.90
CA ILE A 7 5.72 37.69 -20.59
C ILE A 7 6.90 36.83 -20.10
N LEU A 8 6.83 36.34 -18.85
CA LEU A 8 7.60 35.18 -18.40
C LEU A 8 6.66 33.98 -18.47
N ILE A 9 6.30 33.61 -19.69
CA ILE A 9 5.82 32.27 -20.01
C ILE A 9 7.06 31.37 -19.99
N VAL A 10 7.62 31.16 -18.80
CA VAL A 10 8.47 29.99 -18.52
C VAL A 10 7.61 29.08 -17.67
N PHE A 11 6.67 28.46 -18.39
CA PHE A 11 6.00 27.20 -18.06
C PHE A 11 7.05 26.06 -17.97
N PHE A 12 8.08 26.20 -17.16
CA PHE A 12 9.07 25.15 -16.93
C PHE A 12 9.38 25.09 -15.44
N HIS A 13 9.02 23.95 -14.84
CA HIS A 13 9.14 23.59 -13.41
C HIS A 13 7.96 23.93 -12.49
N LEU A 14 6.71 23.77 -12.95
CA LEU A 14 5.80 23.06 -12.05
C LEU A 14 6.32 21.63 -12.02
N PRO A 15 6.83 21.10 -10.88
CA PRO A 15 7.04 19.68 -10.80
C PRO A 15 5.69 19.05 -11.10
N LEU A 16 5.70 18.23 -12.15
CA LEU A 16 4.84 17.08 -12.36
C LEU A 16 3.99 16.84 -11.12
N PHE A 17 2.66 16.97 -11.23
CA PHE A 17 1.77 16.28 -10.31
C PHE A 17 2.23 14.83 -10.33
N ALA A 18 2.99 14.41 -9.32
CA ALA A 18 3.38 13.03 -9.15
C ALA A 18 2.10 12.32 -8.72
N GLU A 19 1.27 11.96 -9.70
CA GLU A 19 0.14 11.08 -9.48
C GLU A 19 0.71 9.84 -8.80
N THR A 20 0.36 9.65 -7.54
CA THR A 20 0.86 8.53 -6.75
C THR A 20 0.18 7.28 -7.31
N LYS A 21 0.82 6.64 -8.29
CA LYS A 21 0.26 5.46 -8.95
C LYS A 21 -0.04 4.39 -7.92
N ALA A 22 -1.23 3.81 -8.02
CA ALA A 22 -1.65 2.74 -7.13
C ALA A 22 -0.79 1.48 -7.36
N ILE A 23 -0.65 0.65 -6.32
CA ILE A 23 0.13 -0.59 -6.42
C ILE A 23 -0.34 -1.51 -7.57
N TYR A 24 -1.64 -1.48 -7.90
CA TYR A 24 -2.18 -2.27 -9.01
C TYR A 24 -1.65 -1.86 -10.37
N GLU A 25 -1.46 -0.56 -10.58
CA GLU A 25 -0.95 -0.02 -11.84
C GLU A 25 0.54 -0.28 -11.96
N VAL A 26 1.28 -0.09 -10.87
CA VAL A 26 2.73 -0.26 -10.88
C VAL A 26 3.14 -1.74 -10.96
N CYS A 27 2.45 -2.60 -10.22
CA CYS A 27 2.75 -4.04 -10.13
C CYS A 27 1.85 -4.91 -11.03
N GLN A 28 1.27 -4.37 -12.11
CA GLN A 28 0.25 -5.07 -12.89
C GLN A 28 0.71 -6.46 -13.36
N ASN A 29 1.93 -6.55 -13.88
CA ASN A 29 2.50 -7.80 -14.39
C ASN A 29 2.76 -8.80 -13.26
N GLU A 30 3.28 -8.34 -12.14
CA GLU A 30 3.58 -9.14 -10.95
C GLU A 30 2.31 -9.63 -10.27
N ILE A 31 1.27 -8.81 -10.20
CA ILE A 31 -0.05 -9.21 -9.67
C ILE A 31 -0.66 -10.30 -10.56
N ALA A 32 -0.62 -10.12 -11.89
CA ALA A 32 -1.10 -11.12 -12.84
C ALA A 32 -0.31 -12.44 -12.75
N THR A 33 0.99 -12.37 -12.42
CA THR A 33 1.88 -13.54 -12.36
C THR A 33 1.79 -14.26 -11.01
N TYR A 34 1.84 -13.54 -9.89
CA TYR A 34 2.01 -14.12 -8.55
C TYR A 34 0.72 -14.15 -7.71
N CYS A 35 -0.25 -13.28 -8.02
CA CYS A 35 -1.41 -13.01 -7.16
C CYS A 35 -2.77 -13.41 -7.76
N GLN A 36 -2.78 -14.38 -8.67
CA GLN A 36 -4.01 -14.95 -9.21
C GLN A 36 -4.90 -15.51 -8.08
N GLY A 37 -6.19 -15.18 -8.14
CA GLY A 37 -7.18 -15.59 -7.12
C GLY A 37 -7.13 -14.81 -5.81
N VAL A 38 -6.23 -13.82 -5.67
CA VAL A 38 -6.19 -12.94 -4.51
C VAL A 38 -7.25 -11.83 -4.67
N LYS A 39 -8.09 -11.64 -3.65
CA LYS A 39 -9.06 -10.52 -3.63
C LYS A 39 -8.31 -9.18 -3.79
N PRO A 40 -8.72 -8.30 -4.70
CA PRO A 40 -7.98 -7.08 -5.06
C PRO A 40 -8.20 -5.98 -4.00
N THR A 41 -7.62 -6.18 -2.82
CA THR A 41 -7.49 -5.15 -1.78
C THR A 41 -6.02 -4.84 -1.60
N LYS A 42 -5.67 -3.58 -1.30
CA LYS A 42 -4.28 -3.12 -1.20
C LYS A 42 -3.50 -4.01 -0.22
N ALA A 43 -4.11 -4.30 0.92
CA ALA A 43 -3.50 -5.13 1.96
C ALA A 43 -3.26 -6.58 1.51
N ARG A 44 -4.18 -7.18 0.75
CA ARG A 44 -4.06 -8.57 0.27
C ARG A 44 -3.07 -8.70 -0.88
N ILE A 45 -3.06 -7.74 -1.80
CA ILE A 45 -2.05 -7.70 -2.86
C ILE A 45 -0.66 -7.46 -2.27
N LEU A 46 -0.52 -6.53 -1.32
CA LEU A 46 0.73 -6.35 -0.58
C LEU A 46 1.20 -7.66 0.06
N GLN A 47 0.30 -8.36 0.76
CA GLN A 47 0.65 -9.63 1.42
C GLN A 47 1.06 -10.68 0.39
N CYS A 48 0.32 -10.80 -0.71
CA CYS A 48 0.65 -11.72 -1.79
C CYS A 48 2.04 -11.46 -2.39
N LEU A 49 2.33 -10.21 -2.76
CA LEU A 49 3.61 -9.84 -3.36
C LEU A 49 4.77 -10.12 -2.40
N LYS A 50 4.59 -9.89 -1.09
CA LYS A 50 5.60 -10.24 -0.08
C LYS A 50 5.85 -11.74 0.06
N GLU A 51 4.82 -12.57 -0.08
CA GLU A 51 4.94 -14.02 0.09
C GLU A 51 5.38 -14.75 -1.18
N ARG A 52 4.97 -14.24 -2.34
CA ARG A 52 5.08 -14.94 -3.63
C ARG A 52 5.95 -14.23 -4.65
N GLY A 53 6.17 -12.91 -4.50
CA GLY A 53 6.99 -12.10 -5.39
C GLY A 53 8.47 -12.45 -5.23
N LYS A 54 9.06 -13.04 -6.26
CA LYS A 54 10.49 -13.41 -6.28
C LYS A 54 11.34 -12.43 -7.08
N ASN A 55 10.83 -12.00 -8.23
CA ASN A 55 11.50 -11.09 -9.15
C ASN A 55 10.53 -9.95 -9.46
N LEU A 56 10.29 -9.08 -8.48
CA LEU A 56 9.48 -7.89 -8.68
C LEU A 56 10.31 -6.88 -9.49
N SER A 57 9.68 -6.12 -10.39
CA SER A 57 10.37 -4.98 -11.01
C SER A 57 10.75 -3.96 -9.95
N GLU A 58 11.82 -3.19 -10.18
CA GLU A 58 12.26 -2.13 -9.27
C GLU A 58 11.13 -1.15 -8.91
N ALA A 59 10.31 -0.79 -9.90
CA ALA A 59 9.14 0.05 -9.70
C ALA A 59 8.10 -0.62 -8.77
N CYS A 60 7.84 -1.92 -8.97
CA CYS A 60 6.93 -2.66 -8.11
C CYS A 60 7.48 -2.84 -6.70
N GLU A 61 8.78 -3.11 -6.52
CA GLU A 61 9.42 -3.20 -5.20
C GLU A 61 9.30 -1.88 -4.43
N ALA A 62 9.54 -0.74 -5.10
CA ALA A 62 9.37 0.58 -4.51
C ALA A 62 7.91 0.82 -4.08
N SER A 63 6.93 0.49 -4.94
CA SER A 63 5.50 0.62 -4.62
C SER A 63 5.07 -0.30 -3.47
N GLN A 64 5.56 -1.55 -3.47
CA GLN A 64 5.32 -2.56 -2.45
C GLN A 64 5.92 -2.15 -1.10
N SER A 65 7.07 -1.48 -1.10
CA SER A 65 7.70 -0.90 0.10
C SER A 65 6.90 0.30 0.64
N ALA A 66 6.55 1.27 -0.22
CA ALA A 66 5.75 2.43 0.17
C ALA A 66 4.37 2.03 0.73
N LEU A 67 3.72 1.04 0.12
CA LEU A 67 2.46 0.51 0.63
C LEU A 67 2.66 -0.26 1.94
N SER A 68 3.77 -0.98 2.09
CA SER A 68 4.13 -1.64 3.35
C SER A 68 4.21 -0.65 4.51
N ASP A 69 4.84 0.51 4.30
CA ASP A 69 4.96 1.55 5.33
C ASP A 69 3.61 2.17 5.67
N THR A 70 2.79 2.43 4.65
CA THR A 70 1.40 2.88 4.84
C THR A 70 0.60 1.87 5.67
N MET A 71 0.68 0.59 5.33
CA MET A 71 -0.04 -0.46 6.05
C MET A 71 0.48 -0.68 7.47
N LYS A 72 1.79 -0.49 7.71
CA LYS A 72 2.35 -0.48 9.06
C LYS A 72 1.71 0.62 9.91
N SER A 73 1.65 1.85 9.40
CA SER A 73 1.00 2.97 10.09
C SER A 73 -0.48 2.67 10.37
N LYS A 74 -1.23 2.19 9.36
CA LYS A 74 -2.65 1.83 9.55
C LYS A 74 -2.84 0.71 10.57
N SER A 75 -1.94 -0.30 10.58
CA SER A 75 -2.01 -1.39 11.56
C SER A 75 -1.76 -0.92 12.99
N GLN A 76 -0.89 0.07 13.18
CA GLN A 76 -0.58 0.67 14.48
C GLN A 76 -1.63 1.70 14.95
N GLY A 77 -2.47 2.20 14.05
CA GLY A 77 -3.57 3.12 14.35
C GLY A 77 -4.92 2.40 14.37
N PHE A 78 -5.49 2.19 13.19
CA PHE A 78 -6.86 1.69 13.00
C PHE A 78 -7.08 0.24 13.43
N CYS A 79 -6.03 -0.58 13.42
CA CYS A 79 -6.09 -1.98 13.85
C CYS A 79 -5.39 -2.22 15.18
N LYS A 80 -5.02 -1.18 15.93
CA LYS A 80 -4.14 -1.31 17.09
C LYS A 80 -4.68 -2.29 18.13
N ASP A 81 -5.96 -2.15 18.46
CA ASP A 81 -6.61 -2.98 19.48
C ASP A 81 -6.76 -4.42 18.99
N ASP A 82 -7.10 -4.60 17.70
CA ASP A 82 -7.16 -5.91 17.06
C ASP A 82 -5.80 -6.61 17.02
N VAL A 83 -4.72 -5.86 16.75
CA VAL A 83 -3.34 -6.38 16.79
C VAL A 83 -2.97 -6.79 18.21
N SER A 84 -3.35 -6.00 19.23
CA SER A 84 -3.10 -6.32 20.63
C SER A 84 -3.89 -7.55 21.11
N GLU A 85 -5.12 -7.71 20.64
CA GLU A 85 -5.99 -8.81 21.06
C GLU A 85 -5.59 -10.12 20.37
N TYR A 86 -5.48 -10.11 19.04
CA TYR A 86 -5.33 -11.33 18.24
C TYR A 86 -3.90 -11.63 17.83
N CYS A 87 -3.03 -10.62 17.75
CA CYS A 87 -1.71 -10.73 17.12
C CYS A 87 -0.52 -10.38 18.04
N ARG A 88 -0.74 -10.23 19.37
CA ARG A 88 0.31 -9.79 20.32
C ARG A 88 1.57 -10.63 20.37
N TRP A 89 1.48 -11.90 19.99
CA TRP A 89 2.60 -12.83 19.97
C TRP A 89 3.27 -12.95 18.60
N ILE A 90 2.79 -12.19 17.61
CA ILE A 90 3.34 -12.18 16.27
C ILE A 90 4.49 -11.18 16.21
N ILE A 91 5.68 -11.69 15.90
CA ILE A 91 6.86 -10.85 15.70
C ILE A 91 6.61 -9.95 14.46
N PRO A 92 6.75 -8.60 14.58
CA PRO A 92 6.49 -7.68 13.48
C PRO A 92 7.43 -7.83 12.27
N GLY A 93 6.99 -7.34 11.11
CA GLY A 93 7.78 -7.36 9.87
C GLY A 93 7.39 -8.50 8.91
N GLY A 94 7.78 -8.37 7.64
CA GLY A 94 7.50 -9.36 6.60
C GLY A 94 6.02 -9.62 6.31
N GLY A 95 5.11 -8.72 6.71
CA GLY A 95 3.66 -8.90 6.51
C GLY A 95 2.97 -9.80 7.53
N ARG A 96 3.69 -10.36 8.51
CA ARG A 96 3.12 -11.31 9.49
C ARG A 96 1.92 -10.78 10.28
N ILE A 97 1.93 -9.48 10.62
CA ILE A 97 0.78 -8.85 11.30
C ILE A 97 -0.45 -8.78 10.37
N LEU A 98 -0.28 -8.43 9.10
CA LEU A 98 -1.40 -8.43 8.14
C LEU A 98 -1.97 -9.83 7.96
N LYS A 99 -1.10 -10.84 7.85
CA LYS A 99 -1.52 -12.24 7.79
C LYS A 99 -2.37 -12.64 9.01
N CYS A 100 -1.89 -12.34 10.22
CA CYS A 100 -2.64 -12.61 11.45
C CYS A 100 -4.01 -11.89 11.48
N LEU A 101 -4.07 -10.64 11.02
CA LEU A 101 -5.32 -9.89 10.93
C LEU A 101 -6.30 -10.50 9.92
N PHE A 102 -5.82 -11.04 8.79
CA PHE A 102 -6.67 -11.76 7.84
C PHE A 102 -7.18 -13.10 8.40
N GLU A 103 -6.35 -13.85 9.12
CA GLU A 103 -6.75 -15.09 9.79
C GLU A 103 -7.83 -14.86 10.87
N ASN A 104 -7.88 -13.66 11.43
CA ASN A 104 -8.90 -13.23 12.40
C ASN A 104 -9.93 -12.26 11.82
N GLU A 105 -10.06 -12.17 10.48
CA GLU A 105 -10.85 -11.13 9.81
C GLU A 105 -12.31 -11.08 10.32
N THR A 106 -12.91 -12.21 10.71
CA THR A 106 -14.28 -12.23 11.24
C THR A 106 -14.39 -11.62 12.64
N LYS A 107 -13.33 -11.69 13.45
CA LYS A 107 -13.27 -11.31 14.87
C LYS A 107 -12.79 -9.87 15.10
N ILE A 108 -12.02 -9.32 14.16
CA ILE A 108 -11.52 -7.96 14.27
C ILE A 108 -12.63 -6.90 14.13
N SER A 109 -12.32 -5.71 14.60
CA SER A 109 -13.19 -4.53 14.55
C SER A 109 -13.56 -4.16 13.11
N ASN A 110 -14.71 -3.48 12.96
CA ASN A 110 -15.12 -2.92 11.67
C ASN A 110 -14.13 -1.88 11.15
N GLN A 111 -13.53 -1.09 12.05
CA GLN A 111 -12.52 -0.10 11.70
C GLN A 111 -11.30 -0.73 11.02
N CYS A 112 -10.81 -1.85 11.55
CA CYS A 112 -9.72 -2.58 10.92
C CYS A 112 -10.15 -3.28 9.63
N LYS A 113 -11.37 -3.85 9.57
CA LYS A 113 -11.92 -4.45 8.34
C LYS A 113 -11.95 -3.46 7.18
N VAL A 114 -12.31 -2.20 7.42
CA VAL A 114 -12.30 -1.15 6.38
C VAL A 114 -10.90 -0.96 5.81
N VAL A 115 -9.87 -0.90 6.67
CA VAL A 115 -8.47 -0.79 6.24
C VAL A 115 -8.02 -2.00 5.42
N LEU A 116 -8.31 -3.22 5.88
CA LEU A 116 -7.90 -4.45 5.21
C LEU A 116 -8.62 -4.69 3.87
N ASN A 117 -9.82 -4.13 3.74
CA ASN A 117 -10.66 -4.26 2.55
C ASN A 117 -10.63 -3.05 1.62
N GLU A 118 -9.76 -2.07 1.89
CA GLU A 118 -9.54 -0.94 0.97
C GLU A 118 -9.00 -1.45 -0.37
N THR A 119 -9.75 -1.16 -1.43
CA THR A 119 -9.39 -1.49 -2.81
C THR A 119 -8.31 -0.57 -3.30
#